data_AF-A0A9K3PBD2-F1
#
_entry.id   AF-A0A9K3PBD2-F1
#
_cell.length_a   1.000
_cell.length_b   1.000
_cell.length_c   1.000
_cell.angle_alpha   90.00
_cell.angle_beta   90.00
_cell.angle_gamma   90.00
#
_symmetry.space_group_name_H-M   'P 1'
#
loop_
_entity.id
_entity.type
_entity.pdbx_description
1 polymer ?
#
loop_
_entity_poly.entity_id
_entity_poly.type
_entity_poly.pdbx_seq_one_letter_code
_entity_poly.pdbx_strand_id
1 'polypeptide(L)'
;MGIFLYLGEPKDYFLIDRLLGFYRCNAAKIAKKQVRQSRRDEHGNLRYDGEIKRKKGDCYMVDCVVTGSDQGTSDNPKFSLKSLFEEQIFPLVESLLKDNYEGFIPVIQGDNAGPHIDAEYINYVKGYCLEKGWVWAPQAPQMPHANNLDLAIFPAMSRRHSALLGEYSNTEAPAEEIWNAALSVWKDLPNSTVARGFILGKRILNEVIRSKGDNTFLTRKDFHSDVRHDFEDTFNGIKKKVRVL
;
A
#
# COMPACT_ATOMS: atom_id res chain seq x y z
N MET A 1 -3.86 3.28 -0.23
CA MET A 1 -2.40 3.19 0.01
C MET A 1 -2.12 2.00 0.92
N GLY A 2 -1.08 1.21 0.62
CA GLY A 2 -0.58 0.14 1.51
C GLY A 2 0.72 0.60 2.17
N ILE A 3 0.93 0.25 3.44
CA ILE A 3 2.16 0.61 4.19
C ILE A 3 2.71 -0.67 4.85
N PHE A 4 4.04 -0.81 4.86
CA PHE A 4 4.74 -1.93 5.46
C PHE A 4 5.73 -1.47 6.52
N LEU A 5 5.93 -2.38 7.46
CA LEU A 5 7.03 -2.35 8.41
C LEU A 5 8.08 -3.35 7.99
N TYR A 6 9.37 -2.98 7.95
CA TYR A 6 10.47 -3.92 7.89
C TYR A 6 11.14 -4.06 9.29
N LEU A 7 11.05 -5.19 9.98
CA LEU A 7 11.75 -5.49 11.24
C LEU A 7 13.02 -6.33 10.98
N GLY A 8 14.18 -5.83 11.41
CA GLY A 8 15.49 -6.54 11.29
C GLY A 8 15.83 -7.43 12.49
N GLU A 9 16.60 -8.50 12.23
CA GLU A 9 16.83 -9.78 12.97
C GLU A 9 17.00 -9.82 14.51
N PRO A 10 16.74 -11.00 15.10
CA PRO A 10 17.87 -11.88 15.48
C PRO A 10 17.78 -13.28 14.82
N LYS A 11 18.88 -13.66 14.16
CA LYS A 11 19.34 -15.00 13.76
C LYS A 11 18.25 -16.07 13.60
N ASP A 12 17.99 -16.40 12.34
CA ASP A 12 17.29 -17.61 11.85
C ASP A 12 15.80 -17.51 11.52
N TYR A 13 15.14 -16.37 11.75
CA TYR A 13 13.75 -16.16 11.30
C TYR A 13 13.53 -14.79 10.64
N PHE A 14 13.28 -14.79 9.33
CA PHE A 14 12.78 -13.62 8.59
C PHE A 14 11.27 -13.50 8.83
N LEU A 15 10.86 -12.86 9.92
CA LEU A 15 9.46 -12.76 10.31
C LEU A 15 8.97 -11.32 10.16
N ILE A 16 8.44 -11.05 8.97
CA ILE A 16 7.51 -9.95 8.72
C ILE A 16 6.45 -10.51 7.78
N ASP A 17 5.38 -10.96 8.40
CA ASP A 17 4.38 -11.77 7.74
C ASP A 17 3.17 -10.94 7.31
N ARG A 18 3.00 -9.70 7.79
CA ARG A 18 1.70 -9.04 7.72
C ARG A 18 1.68 -7.71 6.98
N LEU A 19 0.59 -7.57 6.24
CA LEU A 19 0.07 -6.33 5.70
C LEU A 19 -0.48 -5.47 6.85
N LEU A 20 0.03 -4.24 7.04
CA LEU A 20 -0.43 -3.39 8.15
C LEU A 20 -1.83 -2.82 7.91
N GLY A 21 -2.04 -2.24 6.73
CA GLY A 21 -3.30 -1.59 6.40
C GLY A 21 -3.43 -1.25 4.94
N PHE A 22 -4.67 -1.28 4.45
CA PHE A 22 -5.06 -0.85 3.12
C PHE A 22 -6.14 0.20 3.24
N TYR A 23 -5.76 1.44 2.95
CA TYR A 23 -6.62 2.60 3.20
C TYR A 23 -7.20 3.14 1.90
N ARG A 24 -8.51 3.39 1.93
CA ARG A 24 -9.16 4.19 0.90
C ARG A 24 -8.79 5.64 1.18
N CYS A 25 -8.26 6.31 0.17
CA CYS A 25 -7.88 7.72 0.30
C CYS A 25 -9.12 8.58 0.16
N ASN A 26 -10.00 8.56 1.17
CA ASN A 26 -11.22 9.34 1.20
C ASN A 26 -11.30 10.22 2.45
N ALA A 27 -12.12 11.24 2.40
CA ALA A 27 -12.37 12.11 3.54
C ALA A 27 -13.83 12.58 3.58
N ALA A 28 -14.27 12.98 4.77
CA ALA A 28 -15.60 13.49 4.99
C ALA A 28 -15.76 14.88 4.35
N LYS A 29 -16.89 15.09 3.67
CA LYS A 29 -17.30 16.36 3.07
C LYS A 29 -18.75 16.65 3.40
N ILE A 30 -19.07 17.93 3.61
CA ILE A 30 -20.44 18.38 3.87
C ILE A 30 -21.09 18.84 2.56
N ALA A 31 -22.29 18.35 2.29
CA ALA A 31 -23.05 18.72 1.11
C ALA A 31 -23.54 20.18 1.20
N LYS A 32 -23.04 21.06 0.34
CA LYS A 32 -23.48 22.47 0.27
C LYS A 32 -24.86 22.67 -0.33
N LYS A 33 -25.31 21.72 -1.15
CA LYS A 33 -26.58 21.78 -1.88
C LYS A 33 -27.20 20.39 -1.95
N GLN A 34 -28.53 20.38 -2.10
CA GLN A 34 -29.25 19.15 -2.42
C GLN A 34 -28.83 18.66 -3.82
N VAL A 35 -28.55 17.37 -3.93
CA VAL A 35 -28.24 16.70 -5.20
C VAL A 35 -29.32 15.65 -5.46
N ARG A 36 -29.89 15.70 -6.66
CA ARG A 36 -30.89 14.74 -7.14
C ARG A 36 -30.32 13.89 -8.27
N GLN A 37 -30.87 12.70 -8.43
CA GLN A 37 -30.50 11.80 -9.51
C GLN A 37 -30.83 12.42 -10.87
N SER A 38 -29.91 12.25 -11.83
CA SER A 38 -30.16 12.63 -13.21
C SER A 38 -31.03 11.59 -13.90
N ARG A 39 -32.05 12.02 -14.63
CA ARG A 39 -32.82 11.21 -15.58
C ARG A 39 -32.78 11.86 -16.95
N ARG A 40 -32.92 11.08 -18.02
CA ARG A 40 -33.19 11.64 -19.35
C ARG A 40 -34.69 11.85 -19.50
N ASP A 41 -35.10 13.02 -19.99
CA ASP A 41 -36.50 13.28 -20.33
C ASP A 41 -36.90 12.65 -21.67
N GLU A 42 -38.16 12.81 -22.05
CA GLU A 42 -38.78 12.26 -23.26
C GLU A 42 -38.10 12.76 -24.55
N HIS A 43 -37.36 13.87 -24.46
CA HIS A 43 -36.59 14.47 -25.55
C HIS A 43 -35.09 14.14 -25.47
N GLY A 44 -34.70 13.25 -24.54
CA GLY A 44 -33.32 12.83 -24.34
C GLY A 44 -32.44 13.81 -23.56
N ASN A 45 -32.99 14.92 -23.04
CA ASN A 45 -32.23 15.91 -22.27
C ASN A 45 -32.01 15.44 -20.83
N LEU A 46 -30.85 15.78 -20.26
CA LEU A 46 -30.52 15.43 -18.88
C LEU A 46 -31.24 16.38 -17.89
N ARG A 47 -32.09 15.83 -17.03
CA ARG A 47 -32.79 16.53 -15.94
C ARG A 47 -32.31 16.02 -14.59
N TYR A 48 -32.12 16.91 -13.62
CA TYR A 48 -31.67 16.59 -12.25
C TYR A 48 -32.81 16.74 -11.24
N ASP A 49 -33.95 16.15 -11.54
CA ASP A 49 -35.20 16.26 -10.77
C ASP A 49 -35.63 14.93 -10.11
N GLY A 50 -34.85 13.85 -10.28
CA GLY A 50 -35.10 12.54 -9.69
C GLY A 50 -34.97 12.49 -8.17
N GLU A 51 -34.82 11.28 -7.63
CA GLU A 51 -34.69 11.05 -6.19
C GLU A 51 -33.55 11.83 -5.57
N ILE A 52 -33.74 12.29 -4.33
CA ILE A 52 -32.72 13.02 -3.59
C ILE A 52 -31.61 12.05 -3.22
N LYS A 53 -30.44 12.22 -3.82
CA LYS A 53 -29.23 11.46 -3.48
C LYS A 53 -28.58 11.97 -2.20
N ARG A 54 -28.58 13.30 -2.01
CA ARG A 54 -27.99 13.97 -0.83
C ARG A 54 -28.73 15.28 -0.56
N LYS A 55 -28.99 15.60 0.70
CA LYS A 55 -29.51 16.88 1.16
C LYS A 55 -28.37 17.82 1.56
N LYS A 56 -28.68 19.12 1.62
CA LYS A 56 -27.74 20.11 2.15
C LYS A 56 -27.50 19.83 3.64
N GLY A 57 -26.24 19.82 4.05
CA GLY A 57 -25.81 19.50 5.42
C GLY A 57 -25.41 18.04 5.62
N ASP A 58 -25.73 17.13 4.70
CA ASP A 58 -25.35 15.72 4.82
C ASP A 58 -23.83 15.55 4.76
N CYS A 59 -23.28 14.77 5.68
CA CYS A 59 -21.89 14.31 5.64
C CYS A 59 -21.77 13.10 4.73
N TYR A 60 -20.81 13.12 3.81
CA TYR A 60 -20.54 12.01 2.90
C TYR A 60 -19.05 11.89 2.60
N MET A 61 -18.60 10.69 2.25
CA MET A 61 -17.20 10.45 1.89
C MET A 61 -16.95 10.79 0.44
N VAL A 62 -15.79 11.40 0.15
CA VAL A 62 -15.27 11.62 -1.19
C VAL A 62 -13.87 11.06 -1.31
N ASP A 63 -13.57 10.45 -2.45
CA ASP A 63 -12.18 10.11 -2.77
C ASP A 63 -11.38 11.41 -2.97
N CYS A 64 -10.19 11.42 -2.38
CA CYS A 64 -9.36 12.60 -2.19
C CYS A 64 -8.01 12.44 -2.87
N VAL A 65 -7.45 13.57 -3.29
CA VAL A 65 -6.03 13.62 -3.65
C VAL A 65 -5.20 13.39 -2.39
N VAL A 66 -4.18 12.54 -2.53
CA VAL A 66 -3.20 12.26 -1.47
C VAL A 66 -2.17 13.38 -1.43
N THR A 67 -1.82 13.81 -0.22
CA THR A 67 -0.86 14.88 0.08
C THR A 67 0.04 14.46 1.23
N GLY A 68 1.20 15.11 1.37
CA GLY A 68 2.10 14.84 2.48
C GLY A 68 1.48 15.22 3.82
N SER A 69 1.38 16.53 4.08
CA SER A 69 0.86 17.10 5.33
C SER A 69 -0.51 17.75 5.20
N ASP A 70 -0.79 18.43 4.08
CA ASP A 70 -2.01 19.22 3.86
C ASP A 70 -3.31 18.39 3.90
N GLN A 71 -4.20 18.65 4.86
CA GLN A 71 -5.51 17.98 4.98
C GLN A 71 -6.61 18.60 4.10
N GLY A 72 -6.33 19.72 3.42
CA GLY A 72 -7.31 20.46 2.65
C GLY A 72 -8.33 21.18 3.54
N THR A 73 -9.56 21.30 3.04
CA THR A 73 -10.66 22.00 3.75
C THR A 73 -11.92 21.14 3.75
N SER A 74 -12.93 21.49 4.54
CA SER A 74 -14.23 20.80 4.52
C SER A 74 -14.89 20.76 3.14
N ASP A 75 -14.55 21.70 2.27
CA ASP A 75 -15.09 21.83 0.92
C ASP A 75 -14.24 21.11 -0.13
N ASN A 76 -12.95 21.01 0.11
CA ASN A 76 -11.99 20.32 -0.76
C ASN A 76 -11.03 19.53 0.11
N PRO A 77 -11.50 18.42 0.71
CA PRO A 77 -10.69 17.68 1.65
C PRO A 77 -9.61 16.90 0.89
N LYS A 78 -8.48 16.70 1.56
CA LYS A 78 -7.33 15.97 1.03
C LYS A 78 -6.95 14.85 2.00
N PHE A 79 -6.28 13.82 1.48
CA PHE A 79 -5.84 12.70 2.28
C PHE A 79 -4.37 12.88 2.69
N SER A 80 -4.15 13.35 3.92
CA SER A 80 -2.83 13.64 4.47
C SER A 80 -2.12 12.38 4.95
N LEU A 81 -0.93 12.11 4.40
CA LEU A 81 -0.09 11.01 4.83
C LEU A 81 0.45 11.20 6.24
N LYS A 82 0.77 12.44 6.65
CA LYS A 82 1.17 12.74 8.02
C LYS A 82 0.12 12.27 9.01
N SER A 83 -1.15 12.63 8.74
CA SER A 83 -2.28 12.27 9.61
C SER A 83 -2.50 10.75 9.64
N LEU A 84 -2.41 10.09 8.47
CA LEU A 84 -2.46 8.62 8.41
C LEU A 84 -1.36 7.98 9.26
N PHE A 85 -0.13 8.47 9.19
CA PHE A 85 0.99 7.92 9.94
C PHE A 85 0.83 8.13 11.45
N GLU A 86 0.47 9.35 11.84
CA GLU A 86 0.26 9.76 13.22
C GLU A 86 -0.88 8.98 13.90
N GLU A 87 -2.03 8.88 13.23
CA GLU A 87 -3.25 8.37 13.85
C GLU A 87 -3.42 6.86 13.69
N GLN A 88 -2.83 6.26 12.67
CA GLN A 88 -3.09 4.85 12.32
C GLN A 88 -1.81 4.02 12.30
N ILE A 89 -0.82 4.41 11.48
CA ILE A 89 0.33 3.53 11.19
C ILE A 89 1.24 3.36 12.39
N PHE A 90 1.70 4.46 12.99
CA PHE A 90 2.61 4.37 14.12
C PHE A 90 1.96 3.67 15.33
N PRO A 91 0.71 3.99 15.72
CA PRO A 91 0.02 3.22 16.76
C PRO A 91 -0.08 1.72 16.46
N LEU A 92 -0.38 1.35 15.20
CA LEU A 92 -0.43 -0.06 14.77
C LEU A 92 0.93 -0.75 14.91
N VAL A 93 2.00 -0.08 14.47
CA VAL A 93 3.36 -0.59 14.57
C VAL A 93 3.75 -0.79 16.04
N GLU A 94 3.48 0.20 16.90
CA GLU A 94 3.78 0.10 18.33
C GLU A 94 3.04 -1.06 19.00
N SER A 95 1.76 -1.28 18.67
CA SER A 95 1.01 -2.43 19.17
C SER A 95 1.67 -3.75 18.74
N LEU A 96 2.03 -3.87 17.46
CA LEU A 96 2.67 -5.09 16.95
C LEU A 96 4.01 -5.39 17.62
N LEU A 97 4.81 -4.35 17.89
CA LEU A 97 6.08 -4.50 18.62
C LEU A 97 5.86 -5.02 20.04
N LYS A 98 4.83 -4.54 20.74
CA LYS A 98 4.51 -5.03 22.10
C LYS A 98 4.00 -6.47 22.10
N ASP A 99 3.18 -6.82 21.11
CA ASP A 99 2.45 -8.09 21.14
C ASP A 99 3.25 -9.27 20.59
N ASN A 100 4.00 -9.06 19.50
CA ASN A 100 4.56 -10.17 18.73
C ASN A 100 6.03 -9.99 18.34
N TYR A 101 6.58 -8.79 18.50
CA TYR A 101 7.88 -8.42 17.95
C TYR A 101 8.73 -7.60 18.94
N GLU A 102 8.66 -7.95 20.22
CA GLU A 102 9.41 -7.27 21.26
C GLU A 102 10.93 -7.38 20.97
N GLY A 103 11.64 -6.27 21.06
CA GLY A 103 13.08 -6.19 20.80
C GLY A 103 13.48 -6.03 19.33
N PHE A 104 12.56 -6.12 18.38
CA PHE A 104 12.84 -5.84 16.97
C PHE A 104 12.85 -4.33 16.69
N ILE A 105 13.70 -3.91 15.75
CA ILE A 105 13.77 -2.51 15.29
C ILE A 105 13.02 -2.37 13.96
N PRO A 106 11.96 -1.54 13.92
CA PRO A 106 11.32 -1.20 12.67
C PRO A 106 12.10 -0.31 11.74
N VAL A 107 11.87 -0.58 10.47
CA VAL A 107 12.37 0.13 9.31
C VAL A 107 11.17 0.46 8.45
N ILE A 108 10.90 1.75 8.31
CA ILE A 108 9.82 2.28 7.47
C ILE A 108 10.42 2.69 6.13
N GLN A 109 9.83 2.23 5.04
CA GLN A 109 10.24 2.59 3.68
C GLN A 109 9.18 3.44 3.00
N GLY A 110 9.61 4.47 2.29
CA GLY A 110 8.78 5.29 1.40
C GLY A 110 9.47 5.53 0.06
N ASP A 111 8.67 5.71 -0.99
CA ASP A 111 9.15 6.12 -2.32
C ASP A 111 9.31 7.65 -2.42
N ASN A 112 9.73 8.15 -3.59
CA ASN A 112 9.92 9.58 -3.83
C ASN A 112 8.71 10.24 -4.54
N ALA A 113 7.50 9.68 -4.41
CA ALA A 113 6.29 10.31 -4.94
C ALA A 113 6.05 11.67 -4.27
N GLY A 114 5.37 12.59 -4.98
CA GLY A 114 5.15 13.97 -4.52
C GLY A 114 4.71 14.11 -3.06
N PRO A 115 3.69 13.37 -2.59
CA PRO A 115 3.28 13.39 -1.18
C PRO A 115 4.37 12.93 -0.19
N HIS A 116 5.24 11.99 -0.59
CA HIS A 116 6.29 11.45 0.27
C HIS A 116 7.51 12.36 0.39
N ILE A 117 7.68 13.34 -0.50
CA ILE A 117 8.79 14.31 -0.44
C ILE A 117 8.40 15.64 0.23
N ASP A 118 7.16 15.76 0.70
CA ASP A 118 6.70 16.89 1.48
C ASP A 118 7.55 17.05 2.76
N ALA A 119 8.06 18.26 2.98
CA ALA A 119 9.03 18.50 4.04
C ALA A 119 8.44 18.28 5.44
N GLU A 120 7.20 18.70 5.68
CA GLU A 120 6.55 18.54 6.96
C GLU A 120 6.29 17.05 7.26
N TYR A 121 5.75 16.32 6.28
CA TYR A 121 5.56 14.87 6.40
C TYR A 121 6.88 14.12 6.64
N ILE A 122 7.91 14.37 5.82
CA ILE A 122 9.22 13.71 5.98
C ILE A 122 9.82 14.00 7.35
N ASN A 123 9.79 15.26 7.79
CA ASN A 123 10.38 15.66 9.06
C ASN A 123 9.64 15.01 10.23
N TYR A 124 8.31 14.92 10.14
CA TYR A 124 7.49 14.23 11.13
C TYR A 124 7.85 12.74 11.21
N VAL A 125 7.86 12.02 10.09
CA VAL A 125 8.14 10.59 10.07
C VAL A 125 9.58 10.29 10.51
N LYS A 126 10.57 11.05 10.03
CA LYS A 126 11.97 10.89 10.46
C LYS A 126 12.15 11.21 11.93
N GLY A 127 11.52 12.26 12.43
CA GLY A 127 11.57 12.65 13.84
C GLY A 127 10.99 11.56 14.74
N TYR A 128 9.81 11.05 14.38
CA TYR A 128 9.16 9.95 15.11
C TYR A 128 10.03 8.69 15.12
N CYS A 129 10.55 8.28 13.95
CA CYS A 129 11.44 7.12 13.88
C CYS A 129 12.69 7.32 14.75
N LEU A 130 13.34 8.49 14.67
CA LEU A 130 14.53 8.79 15.47
C LEU A 130 14.26 8.72 16.98
N GLU A 131 13.15 9.30 17.44
CA GLU A 131 12.74 9.27 18.85
C GLU A 131 12.52 7.85 19.37
N LYS A 132 11.93 6.98 18.54
CA LYS A 132 11.65 5.58 18.87
C LYS A 132 12.82 4.63 18.66
N GLY A 133 13.94 5.11 18.12
CA GLY A 133 15.08 4.27 17.71
C GLY A 133 14.78 3.39 16.48
N TRP A 134 13.78 3.77 15.68
CA TRP A 134 13.41 3.12 14.42
C TRP A 134 14.18 3.74 13.25
N VAL A 135 14.13 3.07 12.09
CA VAL A 135 14.84 3.49 10.89
C VAL A 135 13.85 4.00 9.85
N TRP A 136 14.16 5.15 9.24
CA TRP A 136 13.54 5.58 7.98
C TRP A 136 14.49 5.27 6.82
N ALA A 137 14.06 4.39 5.91
CA ALA A 137 14.85 3.94 4.76
C ALA A 137 14.22 4.46 3.45
N PRO A 138 14.70 5.58 2.88
CA PRO A 138 14.18 6.08 1.61
C PRO A 138 14.55 5.14 0.46
N GLN A 139 13.63 4.97 -0.48
CA GLN A 139 13.89 4.24 -1.72
C GLN A 139 14.70 5.10 -2.70
N ALA A 140 15.67 4.49 -3.38
CA ALA A 140 16.39 5.17 -4.46
C ALA A 140 15.44 5.53 -5.63
N PRO A 141 15.67 6.64 -6.34
CA PRO A 141 14.88 6.98 -7.53
C PRO A 141 14.89 5.85 -8.58
N GLN A 142 13.78 5.68 -9.30
CA GLN A 142 13.63 4.72 -10.40
C GLN A 142 13.93 3.24 -10.04
N MET A 143 13.75 2.86 -8.77
CA MET A 143 14.02 1.51 -8.28
C MET A 143 12.77 0.81 -7.74
N PRO A 144 11.69 0.62 -8.53
CA PRO A 144 10.47 -0.05 -8.04
C PRO A 144 10.74 -1.46 -7.51
N HIS A 145 11.77 -2.13 -8.01
CA HIS A 145 12.20 -3.46 -7.54
C HIS A 145 12.80 -3.46 -6.12
N ALA A 146 13.06 -2.29 -5.54
CA ALA A 146 13.48 -2.14 -4.14
C ALA A 146 12.29 -1.90 -3.19
N ASN A 147 11.07 -1.74 -3.71
CA ASN A 147 9.85 -1.60 -2.92
C ASN A 147 9.04 -2.89 -2.99
N ASN A 148 8.76 -3.50 -1.83
CA ASN A 148 8.01 -4.75 -1.79
C ASN A 148 6.59 -4.62 -2.37
N LEU A 149 5.97 -3.44 -2.22
CA LEU A 149 4.64 -3.15 -2.77
C LEU A 149 4.63 -3.32 -4.29
N ASP A 150 5.54 -2.60 -4.97
CA ASP A 150 5.64 -2.61 -6.43
C ASP A 150 6.19 -3.93 -6.96
N LEU A 151 7.17 -4.51 -6.26
CA LEU A 151 7.85 -5.73 -6.68
C LEU A 151 6.95 -6.97 -6.64
N ALA A 152 6.19 -7.14 -5.55
CA ALA A 152 5.54 -8.42 -5.26
C ALA A 152 4.05 -8.29 -4.96
N ILE A 153 3.63 -7.27 -4.22
CA ILE A 153 2.28 -7.18 -3.67
C ILE A 153 1.29 -6.75 -4.74
N PHE A 154 1.49 -5.59 -5.37
CA PHE A 154 0.60 -5.10 -6.42
C PHE A 154 0.51 -6.05 -7.61
N PRO A 155 1.61 -6.66 -8.11
CA PRO A 155 1.51 -7.70 -9.14
C PRO A 155 0.69 -8.93 -8.70
N ALA A 156 0.87 -9.39 -7.46
CA ALA A 156 0.10 -10.52 -6.93
C ALA A 156 -1.39 -10.20 -6.76
N MET A 157 -1.71 -8.97 -6.38
CA MET A 157 -3.09 -8.49 -6.26
C MET A 157 -3.73 -8.29 -7.63
N SER A 158 -3.02 -7.66 -8.58
CA SER A 158 -3.53 -7.23 -9.88
C SER A 158 -4.29 -8.33 -10.63
N ARG A 159 -3.70 -9.54 -10.72
CA ARG A 159 -4.36 -10.66 -11.41
C ARG A 159 -5.68 -11.07 -10.77
N ARG A 160 -5.72 -11.15 -9.43
CA ARG A 160 -6.93 -11.52 -8.68
C ARG A 160 -7.98 -10.42 -8.75
N HIS A 161 -7.53 -9.16 -8.68
CA HIS A 161 -8.37 -7.97 -8.80
C HIS A 161 -9.08 -7.92 -10.16
N SER A 162 -8.33 -8.10 -11.26
CA SER A 162 -8.92 -8.15 -12.60
C SER A 162 -9.89 -9.31 -12.79
N ALA A 163 -9.65 -10.45 -12.14
CA ALA A 163 -10.57 -11.58 -12.19
C ALA A 163 -11.92 -11.27 -11.50
N LEU A 164 -11.89 -10.59 -10.34
CA LEU A 164 -13.10 -10.18 -9.63
C LEU A 164 -13.90 -9.12 -10.41
N LEU A 165 -13.23 -8.27 -11.18
CA LEU A 165 -13.89 -7.25 -12.01
C LEU A 165 -14.19 -7.74 -13.43
N GLY A 166 -14.18 -9.05 -13.69
CA GLY A 166 -14.35 -9.62 -15.04
C GLY A 166 -15.65 -9.20 -15.72
N GLU A 167 -16.73 -8.99 -14.96
CA GLU A 167 -18.02 -8.50 -15.48
C GLU A 167 -17.94 -7.08 -16.05
N TYR A 168 -16.97 -6.28 -15.60
CA TYR A 168 -16.68 -4.96 -16.11
C TYR A 168 -15.58 -4.97 -17.19
N SER A 169 -15.20 -6.12 -17.75
CA SER A 169 -14.12 -6.20 -18.76
C SER A 169 -14.29 -5.27 -19.97
N ASN A 170 -15.54 -4.93 -20.34
CA ASN A 170 -15.86 -4.04 -21.46
C ASN A 170 -16.43 -2.68 -21.04
N THR A 171 -16.49 -2.38 -19.73
CA THR A 171 -17.07 -1.13 -19.21
C THR A 171 -16.28 -0.61 -18.00
N GLU A 172 -16.46 0.64 -17.63
CA GLU A 172 -15.81 1.14 -16.41
C GLU A 172 -16.49 0.57 -15.16
N ALA A 173 -15.73 -0.12 -14.31
CA ALA A 173 -16.22 -0.61 -13.02
C ALA A 173 -16.53 0.55 -12.08
N PRO A 174 -17.63 0.51 -11.30
CA PRO A 174 -17.91 1.52 -10.29
C PRO A 174 -16.80 1.60 -9.23
N ALA A 175 -16.52 2.80 -8.71
CA ALA A 175 -15.45 3.02 -7.72
C ALA A 175 -15.58 2.13 -6.46
N GLU A 176 -16.80 1.89 -5.98
CA GLU A 176 -17.04 0.99 -4.85
C GLU A 176 -16.68 -0.46 -5.18
N GLU A 177 -16.99 -0.94 -6.39
CA GLU A 177 -16.64 -2.30 -6.82
C GLU A 177 -15.12 -2.45 -6.96
N ILE A 178 -14.45 -1.44 -7.52
CA ILE A 178 -12.99 -1.40 -7.60
C ILE A 178 -12.37 -1.49 -6.20
N TRP A 179 -12.89 -0.71 -5.24
CA TRP A 179 -12.43 -0.70 -3.86
C TRP A 179 -12.69 -2.03 -3.15
N ASN A 180 -13.89 -2.58 -3.26
CA ASN A 180 -14.28 -3.84 -2.63
C ASN A 180 -13.46 -5.02 -3.16
N ALA A 181 -13.25 -5.08 -4.48
CA ALA A 181 -12.37 -6.07 -5.09
C ALA A 181 -10.94 -5.93 -4.58
N ALA A 182 -10.40 -4.71 -4.51
CA ALA A 182 -9.03 -4.47 -4.02
C ALA A 182 -8.88 -4.86 -2.55
N LEU A 183 -9.85 -4.50 -1.71
CA LEU A 183 -9.88 -4.83 -0.28
C LEU A 183 -10.01 -6.34 -0.05
N SER A 184 -10.86 -7.03 -0.83
CA SER A 184 -10.99 -8.49 -0.76
C SER A 184 -9.65 -9.16 -1.07
N VAL A 185 -9.03 -8.77 -2.18
CA VAL A 185 -7.75 -9.36 -2.61
C VAL A 185 -6.63 -9.06 -1.60
N TRP A 186 -6.62 -7.87 -0.99
CA TRP A 186 -5.68 -7.53 0.08
C TRP A 186 -5.84 -8.42 1.30
N LYS A 187 -7.08 -8.63 1.78
CA LYS A 187 -7.37 -9.49 2.93
C LYS A 187 -7.01 -10.96 2.70
N ASP A 188 -7.18 -11.43 1.47
CA ASP A 188 -6.90 -12.82 1.07
C ASP A 188 -5.47 -13.03 0.58
N LEU A 189 -4.61 -12.02 0.68
CA LEU A 189 -3.21 -12.14 0.24
C LEU A 189 -2.41 -12.94 1.28
N PRO A 190 -1.78 -14.06 0.89
CA PRO A 190 -1.04 -14.87 1.85
C PRO A 190 0.18 -14.11 2.39
N ASN A 191 0.43 -14.22 3.68
CA ASN A 191 1.62 -13.71 4.37
C ASN A 191 2.93 -14.17 3.69
N SER A 192 2.94 -15.40 3.14
CA SER A 192 4.08 -15.93 2.37
C SER A 192 4.43 -15.08 1.14
N THR A 193 3.48 -14.37 0.56
CA THR A 193 3.70 -13.46 -0.57
C THR A 193 4.50 -12.23 -0.12
N VAL A 194 4.14 -11.65 1.01
CA VAL A 194 4.86 -10.51 1.61
C VAL A 194 6.29 -10.90 1.94
N ALA A 195 6.47 -12.01 2.66
CA ALA A 195 7.78 -12.49 3.09
C ALA A 195 8.70 -12.84 1.91
N ARG A 196 8.18 -13.53 0.88
CA ARG A 196 8.95 -13.82 -0.34
C ARG A 196 9.39 -12.56 -1.07
N GLY A 197 8.52 -11.55 -1.12
CA GLY A 197 8.81 -10.31 -1.78
C GLY A 197 10.02 -9.59 -1.16
N PHE A 198 10.15 -9.59 0.17
CA PHE A 198 11.34 -9.06 0.84
C PHE A 198 12.62 -9.84 0.50
N ILE A 199 12.57 -11.18 0.47
CA ILE A 199 13.74 -11.99 0.07
C ILE A 199 14.10 -11.75 -1.39
N LEU A 200 13.09 -11.66 -2.27
CA LEU A 200 13.27 -11.33 -3.68
C LEU A 200 13.94 -9.97 -3.84
N GLY A 201 13.44 -8.94 -3.14
CA GLY A 201 14.01 -7.60 -3.15
C GLY A 201 15.47 -7.60 -2.70
N LYS A 202 15.81 -8.30 -1.61
CA LYS A 202 17.20 -8.47 -1.15
C LYS A 202 18.09 -9.11 -2.22
N ARG A 203 17.62 -10.17 -2.88
CA ARG A 203 18.39 -10.85 -3.95
C ARG A 203 18.58 -9.96 -5.18
N ILE A 204 17.56 -9.18 -5.56
CA ILE A 204 17.66 -8.19 -6.63
C ILE A 204 18.67 -7.10 -6.27
N LEU A 205 18.59 -6.53 -5.05
CA LEU A 205 19.51 -5.49 -4.60
C LEU A 205 20.97 -5.97 -4.56
N ASN A 206 21.22 -7.21 -4.14
CA ASN A 206 22.56 -7.81 -4.20
C ASN A 206 23.08 -7.87 -5.65
N GLU A 207 22.21 -8.17 -6.61
CA GLU A 207 22.59 -8.23 -8.02
C GLU A 207 22.83 -6.84 -8.63
N VAL A 208 22.04 -5.84 -8.22
CA VAL A 208 22.30 -4.42 -8.56
C VAL A 208 23.68 -4.00 -8.06
N ILE A 209 24.06 -4.37 -6.84
CA ILE A 209 25.38 -4.05 -6.27
C ILE A 209 26.49 -4.72 -7.11
N ARG A 210 26.35 -6.00 -7.44
CA ARG A 210 27.30 -6.72 -8.31
C ARG A 210 27.42 -6.11 -9.70
N SER A 211 26.29 -5.66 -10.22
CA SER A 211 26.17 -4.98 -11.52
C SER A 211 26.50 -3.48 -11.46
N LYS A 212 27.02 -2.98 -10.31
CA LYS A 212 27.43 -1.58 -10.10
C LYS A 212 26.32 -0.55 -10.42
N GLY A 213 25.07 -0.88 -10.07
CA GLY A 213 23.92 -0.02 -10.30
C GLY A 213 23.18 -0.26 -11.61
N ASP A 214 23.69 -1.12 -12.50
CA ASP A 214 22.96 -1.53 -13.70
C ASP A 214 21.80 -2.47 -13.36
N ASN A 215 20.67 -2.28 -14.04
CA ASN A 215 19.45 -3.06 -13.89
C ASN A 215 19.12 -3.92 -15.12
N THR A 216 19.98 -3.96 -16.15
CA THR A 216 19.74 -4.77 -17.36
C THR A 216 19.58 -6.26 -17.07
N PHE A 217 20.12 -6.77 -15.96
CA PHE A 217 19.92 -8.17 -15.57
C PHE A 217 18.44 -8.54 -15.35
N LEU A 218 17.58 -7.56 -15.04
CA LEU A 218 16.14 -7.78 -14.89
C LEU A 218 15.45 -8.14 -16.21
N THR A 219 16.05 -7.80 -17.35
CA THR A 219 15.50 -8.13 -18.68
C THR A 219 16.09 -9.42 -19.26
N ARG A 220 17.11 -9.98 -18.61
CA ARG A 220 17.77 -11.22 -19.05
C ARG A 220 17.02 -12.43 -18.50
N LYS A 221 17.04 -13.53 -19.25
CA LYS A 221 16.36 -14.79 -18.88
C LYS A 221 17.14 -15.63 -17.87
N ASP A 222 18.42 -15.31 -17.63
CA ASP A 222 19.34 -16.06 -16.79
C ASP A 222 19.27 -15.67 -15.31
N PHE A 223 18.68 -14.53 -14.97
CA PHE A 223 18.48 -14.15 -13.58
C PHE A 223 17.37 -14.98 -12.94
N HIS A 224 17.78 -15.96 -12.13
CA HIS A 224 16.89 -16.72 -11.26
C HIS A 224 17.14 -16.33 -9.81
N SER A 225 16.10 -15.78 -9.18
CA SER A 225 16.18 -15.38 -7.77
C SER A 225 16.02 -16.55 -6.82
N ASP A 226 15.71 -17.77 -7.27
CA ASP A 226 15.60 -19.04 -6.51
C ASP A 226 14.81 -19.00 -5.18
N VAL A 227 14.00 -17.97 -4.95
CA VAL A 227 13.29 -17.81 -3.67
C VAL A 227 12.35 -18.99 -3.41
N ARG A 228 11.59 -19.44 -4.41
CA ARG A 228 10.69 -20.61 -4.28
C ARG A 228 11.44 -21.94 -4.18
N HIS A 229 12.66 -21.98 -4.71
CA HIS A 229 13.51 -23.15 -4.61
C HIS A 229 14.02 -23.30 -3.17
N ASP A 230 14.49 -22.21 -2.56
CA ASP A 230 15.15 -22.21 -1.25
C ASP A 230 14.20 -22.10 -0.05
N PHE A 231 12.99 -21.58 -0.26
CA PHE A 231 12.03 -21.36 0.82
C PHE A 231 10.70 -22.08 0.53
N GLU A 232 10.06 -22.55 1.59
CA GLU A 232 8.71 -23.11 1.58
C GLU A 232 7.75 -22.23 2.38
N ASP A 233 6.48 -22.29 2.01
CA ASP A 233 5.43 -21.48 2.61
C ASP A 233 5.08 -21.99 4.00
N THR A 234 4.78 -21.05 4.89
CA THR A 234 4.20 -21.32 6.20
C THR A 234 2.96 -20.47 6.37
N PHE A 235 2.16 -20.76 7.40
CA PHE A 235 0.99 -19.95 7.74
C PHE A 235 1.37 -18.48 7.99
N ASN A 236 2.50 -18.23 8.65
CA ASN A 236 2.99 -16.90 8.99
C ASN A 236 4.17 -16.44 8.10
N GLY A 237 4.22 -16.83 6.81
CA GLY A 237 5.29 -16.37 5.92
C GLY A 237 6.03 -17.50 5.22
N ILE A 238 7.35 -17.57 5.39
CA ILE A 238 8.21 -18.59 4.74
C ILE A 238 9.28 -19.13 5.70
N LYS A 239 9.72 -20.36 5.45
CA LYS A 239 10.88 -20.97 6.12
C LYS A 239 11.88 -21.47 5.09
N LYS A 240 13.17 -21.42 5.44
CA LYS A 240 14.24 -21.96 4.58
C LYS A 240 14.11 -23.47 4.56
N LYS A 241 14.12 -24.07 3.37
CA LYS A 241 14.10 -25.53 3.24
C LYS A 241 15.42 -26.10 3.78
N VAL A 242 15.31 -27.08 4.67
CA VAL A 242 16.47 -27.86 5.11
C VAL A 242 16.85 -28.78 3.96
N ARG A 243 18.03 -28.58 3.38
CA ARG A 243 18.61 -29.56 2.46
C ARG A 243 19.42 -30.53 3.29
N VAL A 244 19.01 -31.79 3.30
CA VAL A 244 19.89 -32.88 3.73
C VAL A 244 20.94 -32.99 2.63
N LEU A 245 22.19 -32.66 2.96
CA LEU A 245 23.35 -32.87 2.11
C LEU A 245 23.71 -34.37 2.10
#